data_AF-A0A2G2ADA3-F1
#
_entry.id   AF-A0A2G2ADA3-F1
#
_cell.length_a   1.000
_cell.length_b   1.000
_cell.length_c   1.000
_cell.angle_alpha   90.00
_cell.angle_beta   90.00
_cell.angle_gamma   90.00
#
_symmetry.space_group_name_H-M   'P 1'
#
loop_
_entity.id
_entity.type
_entity.pdbx_description
1 polymer ?
#
loop_
_entity_poly.entity_id
_entity_poly.type
_entity_poly.pdbx_seq_one_letter_code
_entity_poly.pdbx_strand_id
1 'polypeptide(L)'
;MTRMSVRVAQHRRFVLLGLLFLAAANIAAAQSDQTTRFSTIGPILLSGDATMVDGSIQLVPPLPGQLGGGFRADPICLSSFSTKFTFAISDPGNSGADGLALVLQDTPTKLGRIGGGIGYVGSSPSLAIEFDTYRNRGDPNDNHTEIVATYANGSVIRVLL
;
A
#
# COMPACT_ATOMS: atom_id res chain seq x y z
N MET A 1 -61.25 30.16 14.50
CA MET A 1 -60.90 31.34 13.67
C MET A 1 -59.39 31.28 13.50
N THR A 2 -58.75 31.09 12.34
CA THR A 2 -59.07 31.49 10.96
C THR A 2 -58.74 30.36 9.96
N ARG A 3 -59.51 30.37 8.86
CA ARG A 3 -59.51 29.56 7.62
C ARG A 3 -58.12 29.29 7.02
N MET A 4 -57.92 28.26 6.19
CA MET A 4 -58.24 28.27 4.74
C MET A 4 -57.85 26.90 4.11
N SER A 5 -58.77 26.02 3.66
CA SER A 5 -59.39 25.88 2.30
C SER A 5 -58.37 25.67 1.17
N VAL A 6 -58.40 24.68 0.27
CA VAL A 6 -59.43 24.29 -0.73
C VAL A 6 -59.11 22.87 -1.27
N ARG A 7 -60.14 22.14 -1.74
CA ARG A 7 -60.10 20.78 -2.32
C ARG A 7 -60.46 20.78 -3.82
N VAL A 8 -59.89 19.83 -4.57
CA VAL A 8 -60.44 19.12 -5.78
C VAL A 8 -60.45 19.97 -7.08
N ALA A 9 -60.22 19.52 -8.32
CA ALA A 9 -60.48 18.25 -9.01
C ALA A 9 -59.55 18.00 -10.23
N GLN A 10 -59.60 16.77 -10.74
CA GLN A 10 -59.03 16.32 -12.01
C GLN A 10 -59.69 17.01 -13.23
N HIS A 11 -58.96 17.13 -14.35
CA HIS A 11 -59.37 16.53 -15.64
C HIS A 11 -58.46 16.88 -16.84
N ARG A 12 -58.32 15.86 -17.70
CA ARG A 12 -58.16 15.86 -19.18
C ARG A 12 -56.76 15.94 -19.79
N ARG A 13 -56.50 14.89 -20.59
CA ARG A 13 -55.33 14.59 -21.42
C ARG A 13 -55.13 15.66 -22.49
N PHE A 14 -53.88 16.07 -22.73
CA PHE A 14 -53.35 16.38 -24.06
C PHE A 14 -51.86 16.02 -24.11
N VAL A 15 -51.52 15.21 -25.11
CA VAL A 15 -50.15 14.91 -25.54
C VAL A 15 -49.59 16.14 -26.22
N LEU A 16 -48.40 16.60 -25.84
CA LEU A 16 -47.54 17.35 -26.74
C LEU A 16 -46.09 16.85 -26.58
N LEU A 17 -45.58 16.35 -27.69
CA LEU A 17 -44.23 15.87 -27.91
C LEU A 17 -43.24 17.04 -27.73
N GLY A 18 -42.45 17.02 -26.68
CA GLY A 18 -41.35 17.96 -26.45
C GLY A 18 -40.11 17.19 -26.04
N LEU A 19 -39.30 16.81 -27.04
CA LEU A 19 -37.95 16.29 -26.83
C LEU A 19 -37.11 17.36 -26.11
N LEU A 20 -36.99 17.24 -24.79
CA LEU A 20 -35.96 17.91 -24.03
C LEU A 20 -34.98 16.84 -23.55
N PHE A 21 -33.89 16.69 -24.29
CA PHE A 21 -32.68 15.99 -23.82
C PHE A 21 -32.21 16.72 -22.54
N LEU A 22 -32.62 16.24 -21.37
CA LEU A 22 -31.94 16.57 -20.15
C LEU A 22 -30.73 15.64 -20.08
N ALA A 23 -29.56 16.19 -20.42
CA ALA A 23 -28.30 15.53 -20.17
C ALA A 23 -28.28 15.09 -18.70
N ALA A 24 -28.44 13.80 -18.46
CA ALA A 24 -28.01 13.22 -17.20
C ALA A 24 -26.49 13.42 -17.18
N ALA A 25 -26.06 14.50 -16.55
CA ALA A 25 -24.67 14.69 -16.21
C ALA A 25 -24.28 13.42 -15.45
N ASN A 26 -23.41 12.62 -16.06
CA ASN A 26 -22.70 11.58 -15.36
C ASN A 26 -21.94 12.30 -14.25
N ILE A 27 -22.53 12.36 -13.06
CA ILE A 27 -21.76 12.58 -11.85
C ILE A 27 -21.07 11.23 -11.63
N ALA A 28 -20.05 10.96 -12.45
CA ALA A 28 -18.92 10.21 -11.96
C ALA A 28 -18.35 11.12 -10.87
N ALA A 29 -18.81 10.93 -9.64
CA ALA A 29 -18.01 11.32 -8.51
C ALA A 29 -16.67 10.64 -8.77
N ALA A 30 -15.65 11.43 -9.10
CA ALA A 30 -14.27 10.99 -9.07
C ALA A 30 -13.96 10.74 -7.59
N GLN A 31 -14.55 9.67 -7.02
CA GLN A 31 -13.87 8.96 -5.97
C GLN A 31 -12.58 8.52 -6.65
N SER A 32 -11.49 9.16 -6.24
CA SER A 32 -10.14 8.64 -6.41
C SER A 32 -10.17 7.21 -5.90
N ASP A 33 -10.48 6.25 -6.78
CA ASP A 33 -10.47 4.84 -6.44
C ASP A 33 -9.07 4.56 -5.92
N GLN A 34 -8.96 4.08 -4.69
CA GLN A 34 -7.68 3.94 -4.00
C GLN A 34 -6.71 3.00 -4.76
N THR A 35 -7.24 2.20 -5.70
CA THR A 35 -6.49 1.44 -6.70
C THR A 35 -5.72 2.30 -7.71
N THR A 36 -6.15 3.53 -8.01
CA THR A 36 -5.51 4.41 -9.00
C THR A 36 -4.12 4.89 -8.60
N ARG A 37 -3.83 5.03 -7.29
CA ARG A 37 -2.49 5.41 -6.81
C ARG A 37 -1.43 4.34 -7.05
N PHE A 38 -1.83 3.07 -7.14
CA PHE A 38 -0.96 1.93 -7.48
C PHE A 38 -1.24 1.38 -8.89
N SER A 39 -2.15 1.99 -9.66
CA SER A 39 -2.55 1.49 -10.99
C SER A 39 -1.40 1.41 -11.99
N THR A 40 -0.35 2.23 -11.82
CA THR A 40 0.85 2.19 -12.66
C THR A 40 1.75 0.98 -12.41
N ILE A 41 1.64 0.32 -11.24
CA ILE A 41 2.52 -0.80 -10.82
C ILE A 41 1.82 -2.17 -10.86
N GLY A 42 0.52 -2.21 -11.20
CA GLY A 42 -0.29 -3.42 -11.19
C GLY A 42 -0.73 -3.83 -9.77
N PRO A 43 -1.45 -4.96 -9.64
CA PRO A 43 -1.95 -5.40 -8.35
C PRO A 43 -0.83 -5.73 -7.37
N ILE A 44 -1.00 -5.31 -6.11
CA ILE A 44 -0.12 -5.65 -4.99
C ILE A 44 -0.79 -6.71 -4.12
N LEU A 45 -0.10 -7.82 -3.90
CA LEU A 45 -0.45 -8.87 -2.95
C LEU A 45 0.09 -8.50 -1.57
N LEU A 46 -0.82 -8.29 -0.61
CA LEU A 46 -0.47 -8.07 0.78
C LEU A 46 -0.29 -9.41 1.51
N SER A 47 0.64 -9.45 2.46
CA SER A 47 0.98 -10.62 3.26
C SER A 47 1.25 -10.22 4.70
N GLY A 48 1.02 -11.14 5.63
CA GLY A 48 1.17 -10.90 7.07
C GLY A 48 0.18 -9.86 7.57
N ASP A 49 0.65 -8.93 8.40
CA ASP A 49 -0.16 -7.89 9.02
C ASP A 49 -0.43 -6.68 8.09
N ALA A 50 0.04 -6.73 6.84
CA ALA A 50 -0.11 -5.64 5.90
C ALA A 50 -1.56 -5.46 5.44
N THR A 51 -2.02 -4.21 5.44
CA THR A 51 -3.39 -3.85 5.04
C THR A 51 -3.42 -2.52 4.28
N MET A 52 -4.52 -2.26 3.56
CA MET A 52 -4.78 -0.95 2.94
C MET A 52 -5.47 -0.04 3.94
N VAL A 53 -4.86 1.10 4.26
CA VAL A 53 -5.43 2.14 5.13
C VAL A 53 -5.34 3.48 4.42
N ASP A 54 -6.48 4.15 4.26
CA ASP A 54 -6.57 5.50 3.67
C ASP A 54 -5.80 5.69 2.35
N GLY A 55 -5.77 4.65 1.51
CA GLY A 55 -5.08 4.70 0.22
C GLY A 55 -3.59 4.42 0.23
N SER A 56 -3.06 3.99 1.37
CA SER A 56 -1.66 3.62 1.54
C SER A 56 -1.58 2.17 2.01
N ILE A 57 -0.47 1.50 1.69
CA ILE A 57 -0.15 0.20 2.28
C ILE A 57 0.41 0.48 3.67
N GLN A 58 -0.32 0.09 4.71
CA GLN A 58 0.21 -0.02 6.06
C GLN A 58 0.87 -1.40 6.16
N LEU A 59 2.21 -1.45 6.28
CA LEU A 59 2.93 -2.72 6.37
C LEU A 59 2.66 -3.45 7.68
N VAL A 60 2.58 -2.71 8.78
CA VAL A 60 2.27 -3.25 10.11
C VAL A 60 1.48 -2.21 10.92
N PRO A 61 0.57 -2.62 11.83
CA PRO A 61 0.01 -1.73 12.84
C PRO A 61 1.07 -1.38 13.90
N PRO A 62 0.86 -0.32 14.72
CA PRO A 62 1.78 0.06 15.80
C PRO A 62 1.65 -0.86 17.03
N LEU A 63 1.87 -2.16 16.81
CA LEU A 63 1.87 -3.21 17.82
C LEU A 63 3.23 -3.92 17.85
N PRO A 64 3.63 -4.54 18.97
CA PRO A 64 4.87 -5.32 19.02
C PRO A 64 4.81 -6.58 18.15
N GLY A 65 5.96 -6.98 17.59
CA GLY A 65 6.14 -8.29 16.96
C GLY A 65 5.35 -8.51 15.66
N GLN A 66 5.02 -7.43 14.95
CA GLN A 66 4.29 -7.48 13.69
C GLN A 66 5.23 -7.73 12.51
N LEU A 67 4.68 -8.29 11.43
CA LEU A 67 5.38 -8.51 10.18
C LEU A 67 4.38 -8.49 9.03
N GLY A 68 4.63 -7.61 8.06
CA GLY A 68 3.83 -7.56 6.85
C GLY A 68 4.64 -7.08 5.65
N GLY A 69 4.09 -7.34 4.47
CA GLY A 69 4.71 -7.00 3.21
C GLY A 69 3.68 -6.81 2.10
N GLY A 70 4.08 -6.07 1.07
CA GLY A 70 3.32 -5.91 -0.17
C GLY A 70 4.23 -6.22 -1.35
N PHE A 71 3.79 -7.14 -2.22
CA PHE A 71 4.55 -7.54 -3.41
C PHE A 71 3.71 -7.39 -4.65
N ARG A 72 4.32 -6.97 -5.76
CA ARG A 72 3.63 -7.01 -7.05
C ARG A 72 3.19 -8.45 -7.35
N ALA A 73 1.95 -8.63 -7.79
CA ALA A 73 1.44 -9.95 -8.13
C ALA A 73 2.15 -10.53 -9.35
N ASP A 74 2.38 -9.67 -10.35
CA ASP A 74 3.09 -10.04 -11.56
C ASP A 74 4.60 -9.90 -11.36
N PRO A 75 5.40 -10.93 -11.70
CA PRO A 75 6.85 -10.83 -11.73
C PRO A 75 7.33 -9.74 -12.71
N ILE A 76 8.50 -9.16 -12.42
CA ILE A 76 9.19 -8.23 -13.30
C ILE A 76 10.46 -8.91 -13.82
N CYS A 77 10.69 -8.84 -15.13
CA CYS A 77 11.99 -9.21 -15.71
C CYS A 77 12.96 -8.05 -15.49
N LEU A 78 13.97 -8.24 -14.64
CA LEU A 78 14.90 -7.20 -14.24
C LEU A 78 16.19 -7.28 -15.07
N SER A 79 16.40 -6.31 -15.95
CA SER A 79 17.72 -6.02 -16.55
C SER A 79 18.31 -4.73 -15.96
N SER A 80 17.45 -3.74 -15.70
CA SER A 80 17.68 -2.54 -14.91
C SER A 80 16.36 -2.09 -14.30
N PHE A 81 16.40 -1.33 -13.20
CA PHE A 81 15.19 -0.78 -12.60
C PHE A 81 15.47 0.57 -11.94
N SER A 82 14.41 1.35 -11.79
CA SER A 82 14.36 2.54 -10.96
C SER A 82 13.02 2.54 -10.24
N THR A 83 13.01 2.89 -8.96
CA THR A 83 11.78 3.01 -8.19
C THR A 83 11.83 4.25 -7.31
N LYS A 84 10.65 4.79 -7.03
CA LYS A 84 10.45 5.87 -6.09
C LYS A 84 9.19 5.57 -5.30
N PHE A 85 9.32 5.62 -3.98
CA PHE A 85 8.22 5.52 -3.07
C PHE A 85 8.37 6.58 -1.97
N THR A 86 7.28 6.84 -1.28
CA THR A 86 7.26 7.67 -0.08
C THR A 86 6.66 6.82 1.02
N PHE A 87 7.29 6.86 2.20
CA PHE A 87 6.83 6.15 3.37
C PHE A 87 6.83 7.11 4.56
N ALA A 88 6.06 6.74 5.58
CA ALA A 88 6.10 7.38 6.88
C ALA A 88 6.12 6.28 7.93
N ILE A 89 6.95 6.45 8.96
CA ILE A 89 6.93 5.63 10.17
C ILE A 89 6.25 6.51 11.22
N SER A 90 4.97 6.24 11.47
CA SER A 90 4.15 6.96 12.44
C SER A 90 4.08 6.22 13.76
N ASP A 91 3.89 6.95 14.86
CA ASP A 91 3.68 6.42 16.20
C ASP A 91 4.74 5.39 16.67
N PRO A 92 6.04 5.74 16.65
CA PRO A 92 7.11 4.79 16.95
C PRO A 92 7.13 4.28 18.40
N GLY A 93 6.32 4.84 19.31
CA GLY A 93 6.35 4.46 20.72
C GLY A 93 7.73 4.71 21.36
N ASN A 94 8.29 3.68 22.02
CA ASN A 94 9.62 3.69 22.65
C ASN A 94 10.74 3.72 21.60
N SER A 95 10.93 4.86 20.94
CA SER A 95 11.96 5.13 19.93
C SER A 95 11.76 4.46 18.56
N GLY A 96 10.81 3.52 18.43
CA GLY A 96 10.54 2.78 17.19
C GLY A 96 11.41 1.54 17.04
N ALA A 97 10.92 0.56 16.28
CA ALA A 97 11.64 -0.60 15.76
C ALA A 97 10.74 -1.38 14.79
N ASP A 98 11.29 -2.21 13.89
CA ASP A 98 12.71 -2.39 13.57
C ASP A 98 13.09 -1.65 12.27
N GLY A 99 12.20 -1.58 11.28
CA GLY A 99 12.41 -0.81 10.06
C GLY A 99 11.48 -1.23 8.92
N LEU A 100 11.85 -0.87 7.69
CA LEU A 100 11.23 -1.39 6.47
C LEU A 100 12.28 -1.69 5.40
N ALA A 101 11.92 -2.47 4.39
CA ALA A 101 12.82 -2.73 3.26
C ALA A 101 12.07 -2.71 1.92
N LEU A 102 12.75 -2.21 0.88
CA LEU A 102 12.41 -2.54 -0.51
C LEU A 102 13.04 -3.88 -0.83
N VAL A 103 12.23 -4.86 -1.25
CA VAL A 103 12.70 -6.23 -1.49
C VAL A 103 12.43 -6.66 -2.93
N LEU A 104 13.47 -7.18 -3.60
CA LEU A 104 13.37 -7.97 -4.82
C LEU A 104 13.61 -9.43 -4.45
N GLN A 105 12.63 -10.29 -4.73
CA GLN A 105 12.73 -11.73 -4.49
C GLN A 105 11.92 -12.51 -5.52
N ASP A 106 12.16 -13.81 -5.59
CA ASP A 106 11.55 -14.71 -6.58
C ASP A 106 10.14 -15.21 -6.21
N THR A 107 9.76 -15.10 -4.93
CA THR A 107 8.52 -15.63 -4.40
C THR A 107 7.64 -14.48 -3.87
N PRO A 108 6.58 -14.08 -4.60
CA PRO A 108 5.62 -13.09 -4.11
C PRO A 108 5.03 -13.54 -2.77
N THR A 109 4.73 -12.59 -1.87
CA THR A 109 4.13 -12.80 -0.54
C THR A 109 5.00 -13.51 0.51
N LYS A 110 6.18 -14.03 0.16
CA LYS A 110 7.10 -14.63 1.12
C LYS A 110 7.65 -13.54 2.06
N LEU A 111 7.45 -13.74 3.35
CA LEU A 111 8.01 -12.89 4.40
C LEU A 111 9.19 -13.61 5.06
N GLY A 112 10.22 -12.83 5.38
CA GLY A 112 11.36 -13.26 6.17
C GLY A 112 11.07 -13.22 7.67
N ARG A 113 12.11 -12.97 8.46
CA ARG A 113 12.01 -12.93 9.93
C ARG A 113 11.47 -11.59 10.45
N ILE A 114 10.74 -11.66 11.56
CA ILE A 114 10.31 -10.51 12.36
C ILE A 114 11.51 -9.81 13.02
N GLY A 115 11.30 -8.60 13.56
CA GLY A 115 12.33 -7.88 14.31
C GLY A 115 13.42 -7.34 13.38
N GLY A 116 14.67 -7.38 13.84
CA GLY A 116 15.89 -7.13 13.03
C GLY A 116 16.10 -8.02 11.79
N GLY A 117 15.13 -8.87 11.45
CA GLY A 117 15.06 -9.49 10.13
C GLY A 117 14.40 -8.62 9.06
N ILE A 118 13.73 -7.53 9.48
CA ILE A 118 13.02 -6.51 8.68
C ILE A 118 12.18 -7.14 7.55
N GLY A 119 11.63 -8.33 7.81
CA GLY A 119 10.78 -9.07 6.89
C GLY A 119 11.45 -9.61 5.63
N TYR A 120 12.77 -9.54 5.46
CA TYR A 120 13.47 -10.12 4.29
C TYR A 120 14.52 -11.17 4.66
N VAL A 121 15.06 -11.17 5.89
CA VAL A 121 16.07 -12.16 6.29
C VAL A 121 15.49 -13.57 6.24
N GLY A 122 16.14 -14.47 5.49
CA GLY A 122 15.68 -15.84 5.23
C GLY A 122 14.97 -16.01 3.88
N SER A 123 14.66 -14.92 3.18
CA SER A 123 14.30 -14.95 1.76
C SER A 123 15.56 -14.99 0.92
N SER A 124 15.76 -16.08 0.19
CA SER A 124 16.87 -16.24 -0.76
C SER A 124 16.36 -16.97 -2.01
N PRO A 125 16.78 -16.53 -3.21
CA PRO A 125 17.60 -15.35 -3.49
C PRO A 125 16.81 -14.04 -3.28
N SER A 126 17.47 -13.00 -2.76
CA SER A 126 16.86 -11.69 -2.60
C SER A 126 17.86 -10.53 -2.65
N LEU A 127 17.36 -9.34 -2.99
CA LEU A 127 18.03 -8.07 -2.76
C LEU A 127 17.10 -7.21 -1.90
N ALA A 128 17.61 -6.70 -0.79
CA ALA A 128 16.91 -5.77 0.08
C ALA A 128 17.66 -4.43 0.14
N ILE A 129 16.92 -3.33 0.12
CA ILE A 129 17.40 -2.02 0.56
C ILE A 129 16.63 -1.70 1.83
N GLU A 130 17.28 -1.79 2.98
CA GLU A 130 16.66 -1.60 4.29
C GLU A 130 16.80 -0.17 4.79
N PHE A 131 15.77 0.30 5.47
CA PHE A 131 15.75 1.53 6.26
C PHE A 131 15.57 1.08 7.71
N ASP A 132 16.71 0.83 8.35
CA ASP A 132 16.78 0.31 9.70
C ASP A 132 16.66 1.47 10.71
N THR A 133 15.80 1.28 11.70
CA THR A 133 15.49 2.25 12.74
C THR A 133 15.84 1.75 14.15
N TYR A 134 16.44 0.56 14.27
CA TYR A 134 16.72 -0.05 15.54
C TYR A 134 18.00 -0.86 15.54
N ARG A 135 18.94 -0.47 16.40
CA ARG A 135 20.20 -1.19 16.55
C ARG A 135 20.03 -2.59 17.13
N ASN A 136 20.15 -3.60 16.30
CA ASN A 136 20.34 -4.98 16.67
C ASN A 136 21.82 -5.35 16.81
N ARG A 137 22.07 -6.55 17.33
CA ARG A 137 23.44 -7.07 17.48
C ARG A 137 24.03 -7.39 16.12
N GLY A 138 25.04 -6.63 15.72
CA GLY A 138 25.74 -6.79 14.45
C GLY A 138 25.69 -5.54 13.59
N ASP A 139 24.80 -4.61 13.94
CA ASP A 139 24.58 -3.40 13.15
C ASP A 139 25.70 -2.38 13.38
N PRO A 140 26.03 -1.59 12.34
CA PRO A 140 27.14 -0.65 12.39
C PRO A 140 26.90 0.52 13.35
N ASN A 141 25.65 0.97 13.47
CA ASN A 141 25.23 2.08 14.32
C ASN A 141 23.73 1.94 14.64
N ASP A 142 23.07 3.02 15.07
CA ASP A 142 21.62 3.03 15.30
C ASP A 142 20.85 3.02 13.96
N ASN A 143 20.27 4.14 13.56
CA ASN A 143 19.53 4.19 12.29
C ASN A 143 20.47 4.21 11.09
N HIS A 144 20.25 3.34 10.12
CA HIS A 144 21.06 3.26 8.92
C HIS A 144 20.28 2.77 7.70
N THR A 145 20.93 2.83 6.54
CA THR A 145 20.42 2.26 5.29
C THR A 145 21.49 1.33 4.74
N GLU A 146 21.10 0.11 4.38
CA GLU A 146 22.01 -0.90 3.87
C GLU A 146 21.40 -1.62 2.66
N ILE A 147 22.26 -2.03 1.73
CA ILE A 147 21.91 -2.95 0.65
C ILE A 147 22.39 -4.34 1.04
N VAL A 148 21.47 -5.31 1.04
CA VAL A 148 21.75 -6.71 1.38
C VAL A 148 21.33 -7.61 0.23
N ALA A 149 22.31 -8.32 -0.36
CA ALA A 149 22.07 -9.33 -1.38
C ALA A 149 22.27 -10.73 -0.77
N THR A 150 21.26 -11.59 -0.92
CA THR A 150 21.34 -13.00 -0.56
C THR A 150 21.22 -13.88 -1.81
N TYR A 151 22.10 -14.86 -1.91
CA TYR A 151 22.17 -15.78 -3.04
C TYR A 151 21.61 -17.14 -2.66
N ALA A 152 21.15 -17.90 -3.65
CA ALA A 152 20.57 -19.24 -3.45
C ALA A 152 21.52 -20.24 -2.76
N ASN A 153 22.83 -20.01 -2.85
CA ASN A 153 23.87 -20.80 -2.16
C ASN A 153 24.09 -20.36 -0.69
N GLY A 154 23.28 -19.44 -0.17
CA GLY A 154 23.38 -18.90 1.19
C GLY A 154 24.41 -17.79 1.38
N SER A 155 25.15 -17.39 0.34
CA SER A 155 26.07 -16.25 0.43
C SER A 155 25.30 -14.94 0.66
N VAL A 156 25.90 -14.04 1.44
CA VAL A 156 25.34 -12.72 1.76
C VAL A 156 26.39 -11.66 1.46
N ILE A 157 26.00 -10.61 0.76
CA ILE A 157 26.79 -9.40 0.53
C ILE A 157 26.04 -8.22 1.13
N ARG A 158 26.77 -7.33 1.81
CA ARG A 158 26.25 -6.16 2.50
C ARG A 158 27.01 -4.91 2.09
N VAL A 159 26.30 -3.81 1.87
CA VAL A 159 26.87 -2.50 1.53
C VAL A 159 26.13 -1.42 2.31
N LEU A 160 26.80 -0.84 3.31
CA LEU A 160 26.31 0.30 4.06
C LEU A 160 26.30 1.56 3.17
N LEU A 161 25.22 2.34 3.22
CA LEU A 161 25.03 3.58 2.46
C LEU A 161 25.26 4.84 3.29
#